data_AF-A0A349DGZ4-F1
#
_entry.id   AF-A0A349DGZ4-F1
#
_cell.length_a   1.000
_cell.length_b   1.000
_cell.length_c   1.000
_cell.angle_alpha   90.00
_cell.angle_beta   90.00
_cell.angle_gamma   90.00
#
_symmetry.space_group_name_H-M   'P 1'
#
loop_
_entity.id
_entity.type
_entity.pdbx_description
1 polymer ?
#
loop_
_entity_poly.entity_id
_entity_poly.type
_entity_poly.pdbx_seq_one_letter_code
_entity_poly.pdbx_strand_id
1 'polypeptide(L)'
;YSFWYQSSQLAARQQSDRNKKVEEKRKELQAFIERFSANVAKSRQATARKKMLEKLSVDEIKPSSRRYPGIVFKPEREAGDQIFMVEGLTKSLEGKALFKDVSFMVHKGDKIAFVSRESLAITTFFETIMGEVEADAGSYKWGQTITKAYLPNDNTQYFEGVEDNLIEWLRQFAKTEEEMEETYLRTFLGRMLFTGEETLKKASVLSGGEKVRCMVSKMMFQHPNLLLLDEPTNHLDLESITAFNNSLIDYSGTVLFASHDHEFMQTVANRIIELTPNGMIDKMMSYDEYLNREDIKEVRDQMYA
;
A
#
# COMPACT_ATOMS: atom_id res chain seq x y z
N TYR A 1 -23.29 -40.43 28.07
CA TYR A 1 -21.85 -40.22 28.27
C TYR A 1 -21.12 -39.67 27.03
N SER A 2 -21.58 -39.92 25.79
CA SER A 2 -20.94 -39.42 24.54
C SER A 2 -21.08 -37.91 24.30
N PHE A 3 -22.19 -37.28 24.69
CA PHE A 3 -22.46 -35.85 24.47
C PHE A 3 -21.54 -34.92 25.30
N TRP A 4 -21.28 -35.28 26.56
CA TRP A 4 -20.36 -34.54 27.43
C TRP A 4 -18.90 -34.66 26.99
N TYR A 5 -18.51 -35.82 26.45
CA TYR A 5 -17.16 -36.03 25.92
C TYR A 5 -16.95 -35.23 24.63
N GLN A 6 -17.92 -35.21 23.71
CA GLN A 6 -17.86 -34.42 22.48
C GLN A 6 -17.89 -32.90 22.74
N SER A 7 -18.71 -32.44 23.69
CA SER A 7 -18.76 -31.02 24.10
C SER A 7 -17.45 -30.58 24.77
N SER A 8 -16.85 -31.43 25.60
CA SER A 8 -15.52 -31.18 26.20
C SER A 8 -14.41 -31.15 25.14
N GLN A 9 -14.46 -32.04 24.14
CA GLN A 9 -13.50 -32.05 23.03
C GLN A 9 -13.63 -30.83 22.11
N LEU A 10 -14.86 -30.36 21.86
CA LEU A 10 -15.13 -29.14 21.08
C LEU A 10 -14.68 -27.88 21.82
N ALA A 11 -14.93 -27.79 23.12
CA ALA A 11 -14.44 -26.70 23.96
C ALA A 11 -12.91 -26.70 24.03
N ALA A 12 -12.27 -27.86 24.18
CA ALA A 12 -10.81 -28.00 24.17
C ALA A 12 -10.19 -27.60 22.82
N ARG A 13 -10.84 -27.94 21.69
CA ARG A 13 -10.42 -27.49 20.35
C ARG A 13 -10.58 -25.98 20.17
N GLN A 14 -11.72 -25.41 20.54
CA GLN A 14 -11.93 -23.95 20.48
C GLN A 14 -10.94 -23.19 21.37
N GLN A 15 -10.59 -23.73 22.52
CA GLN A 15 -9.60 -23.14 23.43
C GLN A 15 -8.18 -23.28 22.88
N SER A 16 -7.83 -24.42 22.26
CA SER A 16 -6.56 -24.60 21.57
C SER A 16 -6.41 -23.65 20.37
N ASP A 17 -7.46 -23.47 19.57
CA ASP A 17 -7.44 -22.55 18.41
C ASP A 17 -7.38 -21.09 18.84
N ARG A 18 -8.06 -20.71 19.94
CA ARG A 18 -7.89 -19.39 20.56
C ARG A 18 -6.48 -19.19 21.09
N ASN A 19 -5.91 -20.20 21.76
CA ASN A 19 -4.55 -20.11 22.29
C ASN A 19 -3.52 -20.00 21.18
N LYS A 20 -3.67 -20.76 20.08
CA LYS A 20 -2.80 -20.64 18.89
C LYS A 20 -2.88 -19.24 18.28
N LYS A 21 -4.08 -18.70 18.06
CA LYS A 21 -4.26 -17.33 17.55
C LYS A 21 -3.68 -16.26 18.48
N VAL A 22 -3.76 -16.47 19.79
CA VAL A 22 -3.15 -15.58 20.79
C VAL A 22 -1.63 -15.69 20.76
N GLU A 23 -1.09 -16.89 20.60
CA GLU A 23 0.35 -17.14 20.51
C GLU A 23 0.96 -16.60 19.21
N GLU A 24 0.26 -16.74 18.07
CA GLU A 24 0.62 -16.11 16.80
C GLU A 24 0.64 -14.58 16.93
N LYS A 25 -0.42 -13.98 17.47
CA LYS A 25 -0.47 -12.53 17.73
C LYS A 25 0.63 -12.08 18.69
N ARG A 26 0.97 -12.91 19.69
CA ARG A 26 2.08 -12.62 20.61
C ARG A 26 3.41 -12.62 19.88
N LYS A 27 3.65 -13.57 18.97
CA LYS A 27 4.84 -13.61 18.13
C LYS A 27 4.92 -12.42 17.19
N GLU A 28 3.81 -12.02 16.56
CA GLU A 28 3.74 -10.83 15.71
C GLU A 28 4.04 -9.54 16.49
N LEU A 29 3.40 -9.34 17.65
CA LEU A 29 3.67 -8.20 18.52
C LEU A 29 5.11 -8.20 19.04
N GLN A 30 5.67 -9.37 19.34
CA GLN A 30 7.04 -9.49 19.84
C GLN A 30 8.06 -9.25 18.72
N ALA A 31 7.83 -9.75 17.50
CA ALA A 31 8.64 -9.47 16.32
C ALA A 31 8.57 -8.00 15.92
N PHE A 32 7.38 -7.38 16.03
CA PHE A 32 7.18 -5.94 15.88
C PHE A 32 8.03 -5.20 16.92
N ILE A 33 7.91 -5.53 18.21
CA ILE A 33 8.70 -4.88 19.27
C ILE A 33 10.21 -5.08 19.07
N GLU A 34 10.67 -6.26 18.64
CA GLU A 34 12.08 -6.51 18.34
C GLU A 34 12.58 -5.64 17.18
N ARG A 35 11.79 -5.56 16.09
CA ARG A 35 12.05 -4.69 14.93
C ARG A 35 12.12 -3.22 15.34
N PHE A 36 11.28 -2.80 16.28
CA PHE A 36 11.25 -1.44 16.83
C PHE A 36 12.35 -1.18 17.88
N SER A 37 12.82 -2.21 18.59
CA SER A 37 13.85 -2.07 19.64
C SER A 37 15.27 -1.96 19.08
N ALA A 38 15.52 -2.53 17.89
CA ALA A 38 16.83 -2.49 17.25
C ALA A 38 17.30 -1.07 16.90
N ASN A 39 16.37 -0.14 16.64
CA ASN A 39 16.68 1.27 16.32
C ASN A 39 16.71 2.21 17.54
N VAL A 40 16.45 1.73 18.76
CA VAL A 40 16.26 2.58 19.96
C VAL A 40 17.27 2.25 21.07
N ALA A 41 18.52 1.97 20.72
CA ALA A 41 19.58 1.78 21.71
C ALA A 41 20.04 3.08 22.42
N LYS A 42 19.47 4.26 22.10
CA LYS A 42 19.99 5.58 22.55
C LYS A 42 19.00 6.59 23.15
N SER A 43 17.82 6.18 23.63
CA SER A 43 16.89 7.14 24.27
C SER A 43 16.43 6.72 25.67
N ARG A 44 16.46 7.67 26.62
CA ARG A 44 15.92 7.58 27.99
C ARG A 44 14.43 7.18 28.06
N GLN A 45 13.70 7.18 26.94
CA GLN A 45 12.34 6.64 26.83
C GLN A 45 12.27 5.09 26.87
N ALA A 46 13.38 4.38 26.62
CA ALA A 46 13.43 2.92 26.62
C ALA A 46 13.12 2.32 27.99
N THR A 47 13.53 2.98 29.08
CA THR A 47 13.36 2.49 30.46
C THR A 47 11.90 2.59 30.94
N ALA A 48 11.17 3.63 30.52
CA ALA A 48 9.75 3.80 30.84
C ALA A 48 8.86 2.78 30.09
N ARG A 49 9.23 2.42 28.86
CA ARG A 49 8.54 1.40 28.04
C ARG A 49 8.84 -0.04 28.50
N LYS A 50 10.06 -0.31 28.98
CA LYS A 50 10.42 -1.59 29.63
C LYS A 50 9.56 -1.89 30.87
N LYS A 51 9.20 -0.84 31.61
CA LYS A 51 8.33 -0.93 32.80
C LYS A 51 6.85 -1.15 32.46
N MET A 52 6.39 -0.69 31.29
CA MET A 52 5.06 -1.07 30.77
C MET A 52 5.03 -2.53 30.29
N LEU A 53 6.15 -3.04 29.77
CA LEU A 53 6.34 -4.44 29.36
C LEU A 53 6.27 -5.42 30.55
N GLU A 54 6.86 -5.09 31.71
CA GLU A 54 6.74 -5.92 32.93
C GLU A 54 5.32 -5.91 33.53
N LYS A 55 4.53 -4.88 33.23
CA LYS A 55 3.15 -4.73 33.73
C LYS A 55 2.09 -5.33 32.82
N LEU A 56 2.47 -5.81 31.62
CA LEU A 56 1.58 -6.56 30.74
C LEU A 56 1.47 -8.02 31.24
N SER A 57 0.77 -8.21 32.36
CA SER A 57 0.27 -9.53 32.75
C SER A 57 -0.78 -9.99 31.73
N VAL A 58 -0.59 -11.21 31.22
CA VAL A 58 -1.37 -11.86 30.15
C VAL A 58 -2.88 -11.89 30.42
N ASP A 59 -3.31 -11.68 31.66
CA ASP A 59 -4.70 -11.76 32.10
C ASP A 59 -5.56 -10.52 31.81
N GLU A 60 -4.99 -9.40 31.31
CA GLU A 60 -5.76 -8.19 30.96
C GLU A 60 -5.79 -7.87 29.45
N ILE A 61 -5.48 -8.83 28.58
CA ILE A 61 -5.72 -8.65 27.15
C ILE A 61 -7.22 -8.80 26.91
N LYS A 62 -7.97 -7.70 27.07
CA LYS A 62 -9.30 -7.59 26.45
C LYS A 62 -9.09 -7.89 24.97
N PRO A 63 -9.79 -8.88 24.38
CA PRO A 63 -9.69 -9.12 22.95
C PRO A 63 -10.07 -7.82 22.26
N SER A 64 -9.10 -7.23 21.56
CA SER A 64 -9.30 -6.01 20.80
C SER A 64 -10.49 -6.24 19.87
N SER A 65 -11.54 -5.41 20.00
CA SER A 65 -12.67 -5.37 19.08
C SER A 65 -12.30 -4.80 17.71
N ARG A 66 -11.04 -4.37 17.54
CA ARG A 66 -10.54 -3.72 16.32
C ARG A 66 -10.49 -4.75 15.19
N ARG A 67 -11.14 -4.41 14.09
CA ARG A 67 -11.15 -5.18 12.85
C ARG A 67 -10.06 -4.64 11.94
N TYR A 68 -9.32 -5.54 11.32
CA TYR A 68 -8.31 -5.19 10.31
C TYR A 68 -8.86 -5.53 8.93
N PRO A 69 -8.63 -4.67 7.93
CA PRO A 69 -8.92 -5.03 6.55
C PRO A 69 -8.09 -6.24 6.08
N GLY A 70 -8.68 -7.09 5.26
CA GLY A 70 -8.03 -8.25 4.65
C GLY A 70 -7.47 -7.92 3.27
N ILE A 71 -6.43 -7.09 3.21
CA ILE A 71 -5.81 -6.69 1.94
C ILE A 71 -4.91 -7.82 1.45
N VAL A 72 -5.20 -8.37 0.27
CA VAL A 72 -4.38 -9.42 -0.36
C VAL A 72 -4.37 -9.19 -1.87
N PHE A 73 -3.21 -8.80 -2.40
CA PHE A 73 -3.02 -8.69 -3.85
C PHE A 73 -2.57 -10.03 -4.42
N LYS A 74 -3.28 -10.50 -5.44
CA LYS A 74 -2.92 -11.70 -6.19
C LYS A 74 -2.89 -11.36 -7.68
N PRO A 75 -1.74 -11.46 -8.34
CA PRO A 75 -1.65 -11.20 -9.77
C PRO A 75 -2.36 -12.31 -10.55
N GLU A 76 -3.11 -11.94 -11.58
CA GLU A 76 -3.77 -12.88 -12.49
C GLU A 76 -2.73 -13.72 -13.26
N ARG A 77 -1.62 -13.08 -13.64
CA ARG A 77 -0.49 -13.69 -14.34
C ARG A 77 0.82 -13.08 -13.87
N GLU A 78 1.89 -13.85 -13.97
CA GLU A 78 3.23 -13.32 -13.74
C GLU A 78 3.60 -12.29 -14.82
N ALA A 79 4.30 -11.24 -14.40
CA ALA A 79 4.91 -10.30 -15.31
C ALA A 79 6.13 -10.93 -15.99
N GLY A 80 6.30 -10.65 -17.29
CA GLY A 80 7.52 -10.99 -18.04
C GLY A 80 8.71 -10.13 -17.63
N ASP A 81 9.82 -10.27 -18.36
CA ASP A 81 11.10 -9.65 -17.98
C ASP A 81 11.10 -8.11 -18.11
N GLN A 82 10.33 -7.59 -19.07
CA GLN A 82 10.17 -6.16 -19.27
C GLN A 82 8.90 -5.67 -18.59
N ILE A 83 9.06 -4.85 -17.54
CA ILE A 83 7.96 -4.30 -16.77
C ILE A 83 7.59 -2.90 -17.27
N PHE A 84 8.50 -1.95 -17.07
CA PHE A 84 8.28 -0.55 -17.40
C PHE A 84 9.62 0.11 -17.71
N MET A 85 9.64 0.94 -18.75
CA MET A 85 10.83 1.67 -19.17
C MET A 85 10.45 3.12 -19.44
N VAL A 86 11.24 4.03 -18.90
CA VAL A 86 11.11 5.48 -19.09
C VAL A 86 12.40 5.98 -19.72
N GLU A 87 12.29 6.80 -20.75
CA GLU A 87 13.43 7.39 -21.47
C GLU A 87 13.20 8.89 -21.66
N GLY A 88 14.03 9.70 -20.99
CA GLY A 88 14.10 11.15 -21.14
C GLY A 88 12.85 11.93 -20.74
N LEU A 89 12.02 11.37 -19.85
CA LEU A 89 10.73 11.97 -19.52
C LEU A 89 10.93 13.31 -18.82
N THR A 90 10.29 14.35 -19.36
CA THR A 90 10.40 15.72 -18.86
C THR A 90 9.03 16.35 -18.77
N LYS A 91 8.77 17.05 -17.65
CA LYS A 91 7.56 17.82 -17.45
C LYS A 91 7.81 19.10 -16.70
N SER A 92 7.23 20.18 -17.19
CA SER A 92 7.22 21.49 -16.56
C SER A 92 5.78 21.96 -16.35
N LEU A 93 5.55 22.69 -15.26
CA LEU A 93 4.28 23.34 -14.96
C LEU A 93 4.52 24.83 -14.73
N GLU A 94 3.77 25.68 -15.42
CA GLU A 94 3.87 27.14 -15.32
C GLU A 94 5.30 27.71 -15.48
N GLY A 95 6.12 27.07 -16.33
CA GLY A 95 7.51 27.48 -16.58
C GLY A 95 8.53 26.97 -15.56
N LYS A 96 8.11 26.21 -14.54
CA LYS A 96 9.00 25.52 -13.60
C LYS A 96 9.08 24.04 -13.96
N ALA A 97 10.31 23.52 -14.11
CA ALA A 97 10.52 22.09 -14.32
C ALA A 97 10.14 21.31 -13.05
N LEU A 98 9.18 20.39 -13.17
CA LEU A 98 8.84 19.46 -12.09
C LEU A 98 9.87 18.34 -12.03
N PHE A 99 10.13 17.73 -13.19
CA PHE A 99 11.19 16.75 -13.37
C PHE A 99 11.74 16.82 -14.79
N LYS A 100 13.02 16.49 -14.96
CA LYS A 100 13.73 16.59 -16.23
C LYS A 100 14.59 15.36 -16.48
N ASP A 101 14.59 14.89 -17.73
CA ASP A 101 15.44 13.79 -18.22
C ASP A 101 15.39 12.52 -17.35
N VAL A 102 14.19 12.14 -16.92
CA VAL A 102 13.98 10.96 -16.08
C VAL A 102 14.07 9.71 -16.97
N SER A 103 15.03 8.83 -16.67
CA SER A 103 15.29 7.63 -17.47
C SER A 103 15.61 6.42 -16.59
N PHE A 104 14.69 5.48 -16.45
CA PHE A 104 14.92 4.27 -15.65
C PHE A 104 14.15 3.07 -16.19
N MET A 105 14.61 1.88 -15.80
CA MET A 105 13.95 0.61 -16.07
C MET A 105 13.49 -0.02 -14.77
N VAL A 106 12.29 -0.57 -14.79
CA VAL A 106 11.69 -1.32 -13.68
C VAL A 106 11.82 -2.81 -13.95
N HIS A 107 12.27 -3.54 -12.95
CA HIS A 107 12.43 -4.99 -13.00
C HIS A 107 11.36 -5.71 -12.17
N LYS A 108 11.23 -7.02 -12.40
CA LYS A 108 10.29 -7.88 -11.66
C LYS A 108 10.69 -7.91 -10.18
N GLY A 109 9.72 -7.63 -9.30
CA GLY A 109 9.94 -7.59 -7.85
C GLY A 109 10.49 -6.26 -7.32
N ASP A 110 10.67 -5.26 -8.19
CA ASP A 110 11.00 -3.90 -7.75
C ASP A 110 9.83 -3.32 -6.93
N LYS A 111 10.17 -2.75 -5.77
CA LYS A 111 9.30 -1.98 -4.90
C LYS A 111 9.91 -0.60 -4.78
N ILE A 112 9.58 0.25 -5.75
CA ILE A 112 10.22 1.55 -5.96
C ILE A 112 9.42 2.61 -5.22
N ALA A 113 10.09 3.30 -4.28
CA ALA A 113 9.54 4.50 -3.67
C ALA A 113 10.02 5.74 -4.45
N PHE A 114 9.07 6.59 -4.82
CA PHE A 114 9.31 7.87 -5.47
C PHE A 114 9.35 8.98 -4.42
N VAL A 115 10.38 9.80 -4.50
CA VAL A 115 10.61 10.94 -3.59
C VAL A 115 10.78 12.21 -4.42
N SER A 116 10.36 13.34 -3.88
CA SER A 116 10.69 14.66 -4.41
C SER A 116 10.48 15.71 -3.31
N ARG A 117 11.12 16.88 -3.43
CA ARG A 117 10.79 18.05 -2.60
C ARG A 117 9.41 18.60 -2.92
N GLU A 118 8.90 18.34 -4.12
CA GLU A 118 7.59 18.77 -4.57
C GLU A 118 6.71 17.55 -4.83
N SER A 119 5.72 17.29 -3.96
CA SER A 119 4.80 16.15 -4.14
C SER A 119 4.08 16.20 -5.49
N LEU A 120 3.83 17.41 -6.01
CA LEU A 120 3.23 17.59 -7.34
C LEU A 120 4.06 16.96 -8.46
N ALA A 121 5.39 16.94 -8.36
CA ALA A 121 6.24 16.31 -9.35
C ALA A 121 6.00 14.80 -9.42
N ILE A 122 5.73 14.16 -8.28
CA ILE A 122 5.44 12.73 -8.20
C ILE A 122 4.04 12.42 -8.73
N THR A 123 3.02 13.16 -8.26
CA THR A 123 1.65 12.99 -8.75
C THR A 123 1.58 13.20 -10.27
N THR A 124 2.18 14.28 -10.78
CA THR A 124 2.22 14.55 -12.22
C THR A 124 2.97 13.45 -12.98
N PHE A 125 4.04 12.90 -12.40
CA PHE A 125 4.76 11.78 -13.00
C PHE A 125 3.87 10.54 -13.11
N PHE A 126 3.13 10.19 -12.06
CA PHE A 126 2.19 9.07 -12.06
C PHE A 126 1.03 9.28 -13.04
N GLU A 127 0.42 10.46 -13.06
CA GLU A 127 -0.60 10.83 -14.05
C GLU A 127 -0.06 10.71 -15.49
N THR A 128 1.19 11.13 -15.71
CA THR A 128 1.84 11.06 -17.03
C THR A 128 2.02 9.62 -17.51
N ILE A 129 2.53 8.73 -16.66
CA ILE A 129 2.77 7.32 -17.03
C ILE A 129 1.47 6.49 -17.10
N MET A 130 0.39 6.99 -16.48
CA MET A 130 -0.96 6.48 -16.63
C MET A 130 -1.69 7.01 -17.86
N GLY A 131 -1.15 8.06 -18.51
CA GLY A 131 -1.70 8.67 -19.71
C GLY A 131 -2.79 9.70 -19.47
N GLU A 132 -2.93 10.18 -18.22
CA GLU A 132 -3.87 11.24 -17.84
C GLU A 132 -3.32 12.63 -18.22
N VAL A 133 -2.00 12.79 -18.20
CA VAL A 133 -1.28 14.02 -18.58
C VAL A 133 -0.23 13.73 -19.64
N GLU A 134 -0.10 14.59 -20.64
CA GLU A 134 0.95 14.45 -21.66
C GLU A 134 2.31 14.95 -21.13
N ALA A 135 3.38 14.21 -21.44
CA ALA A 135 4.75 14.65 -21.18
C ALA A 135 5.17 15.74 -22.18
N ASP A 136 6.05 16.66 -21.76
CA ASP A 136 6.57 17.69 -22.68
C ASP A 136 7.66 17.11 -23.60
N ALA A 137 8.42 16.14 -23.10
CA ALA A 137 9.41 15.38 -23.85
C ALA A 137 9.64 13.99 -23.23
N GLY A 138 10.26 13.12 -24.02
CA GLY A 138 10.59 11.74 -23.63
C GLY A 138 9.52 10.74 -24.03
N SER A 139 9.72 9.48 -23.63
CA SER A 139 8.77 8.40 -23.87
C SER A 139 8.78 7.39 -22.73
N TYR A 140 7.70 6.62 -22.61
CA TYR A 140 7.63 5.49 -21.71
C TYR A 140 6.98 4.29 -22.41
N LYS A 141 7.35 3.09 -21.98
CA LYS A 141 6.83 1.83 -22.53
C LYS A 141 6.51 0.86 -21.42
N TRP A 142 5.29 0.32 -21.47
CA TRP A 142 4.84 -0.76 -20.60
C TRP A 142 5.06 -2.11 -21.27
N GLY A 143 5.44 -3.13 -20.50
CA GLY A 143 5.48 -4.50 -20.98
C GLY A 143 4.10 -5.03 -21.37
N GLN A 144 4.02 -5.89 -22.39
CA GLN A 144 2.74 -6.43 -22.89
C GLN A 144 2.00 -7.29 -21.85
N THR A 145 2.74 -7.91 -20.93
CA THR A 145 2.18 -8.76 -19.88
C THR A 145 1.71 -7.97 -18.65
N ILE A 146 1.86 -6.65 -18.63
CA ILE A 146 1.58 -5.85 -17.44
C ILE A 146 0.10 -5.54 -17.30
N THR A 147 -0.44 -5.87 -16.13
CA THR A 147 -1.78 -5.52 -15.68
C THR A 147 -1.62 -4.59 -14.48
N LYS A 148 -1.99 -3.32 -14.66
CA LYS A 148 -1.74 -2.25 -13.71
C LYS A 148 -2.99 -1.97 -12.88
N ALA A 149 -2.80 -1.60 -11.63
CA ALA A 149 -3.83 -0.95 -10.84
C ALA A 149 -3.26 0.32 -10.22
N TYR A 150 -4.01 1.41 -10.29
CA TYR A 150 -3.58 2.74 -9.86
C TYR A 150 -4.49 3.27 -8.75
N LEU A 151 -3.87 3.74 -7.66
CA LEU A 151 -4.49 4.55 -6.63
C LEU A 151 -3.92 5.97 -6.72
N PRO A 152 -4.67 6.92 -7.29
CA PRO A 152 -4.28 8.33 -7.28
C PRO A 152 -4.45 8.94 -5.89
N ASN A 153 -3.70 10.02 -5.63
CA ASN A 153 -3.82 10.82 -4.43
C ASN A 153 -5.21 11.49 -4.36
N ASP A 154 -5.68 12.04 -5.48
CA ASP A 154 -7.08 12.45 -5.63
C ASP A 154 -7.89 11.40 -6.40
N ASN A 155 -8.80 10.74 -5.70
CA ASN A 155 -9.72 9.75 -6.25
C ASN A 155 -11.16 10.27 -6.39
N THR A 156 -11.40 11.57 -6.20
CA THR A 156 -12.75 12.16 -6.21
C THR A 156 -13.49 11.89 -7.51
N GLN A 157 -12.80 11.94 -8.64
CA GLN A 157 -13.34 11.65 -9.98
C GLN A 157 -14.01 10.27 -10.10
N TYR A 158 -13.63 9.28 -9.29
CA TYR A 158 -14.23 7.95 -9.32
C TYR A 158 -15.60 7.87 -8.63
N PHE A 159 -15.96 8.88 -7.84
CA PHE A 159 -17.15 8.89 -6.98
C PHE A 159 -18.07 10.08 -7.24
N GLU A 160 -17.58 11.12 -7.93
CA GLU A 160 -18.36 12.32 -8.23
C GLU A 160 -19.50 12.03 -9.21
N GLY A 161 -20.72 12.43 -8.84
CA GLY A 161 -21.92 12.19 -9.66
C GLY A 161 -22.36 10.73 -9.77
N VAL A 162 -21.71 9.81 -9.04
CA VAL A 162 -22.06 8.38 -9.05
C VAL A 162 -23.24 8.11 -8.13
N GLU A 163 -24.36 7.71 -8.73
CA GLU A 163 -25.59 7.32 -8.03
C GLU A 163 -25.66 5.82 -7.71
N ASP A 164 -24.75 5.03 -8.30
CA ASP A 164 -24.63 3.60 -8.09
C ASP A 164 -24.20 3.26 -6.66
N ASN A 165 -24.66 2.10 -6.18
CA ASN A 165 -24.17 1.56 -4.91
C ASN A 165 -22.76 0.95 -5.07
N LEU A 166 -22.11 0.58 -3.97
CA LEU A 166 -20.73 0.08 -4.02
C LEU A 166 -20.56 -1.21 -4.82
N ILE A 167 -21.59 -2.06 -4.86
CA ILE A 167 -21.56 -3.31 -5.63
C ILE A 167 -21.60 -2.98 -7.13
N GLU A 168 -22.55 -2.15 -7.55
CA GLU A 168 -22.67 -1.69 -8.94
C GLU A 168 -21.43 -0.90 -9.38
N TRP A 169 -20.91 -0.04 -8.50
CA TRP A 169 -19.66 0.68 -8.75
C TRP A 169 -18.48 -0.26 -8.94
N LEU A 170 -18.35 -1.34 -8.16
CA LEU A 170 -17.26 -2.31 -8.36
C LEU A 170 -17.50 -3.18 -9.61
N ARG A 171 -18.77 -3.50 -9.90
CA ARG A 171 -19.19 -4.31 -11.04
C ARG A 171 -18.74 -3.71 -12.38
N GLN A 172 -18.68 -2.38 -12.51
CA GLN A 172 -18.24 -1.72 -13.74
C GLN A 172 -16.79 -2.09 -14.16
N PHE A 173 -15.98 -2.61 -13.22
CA PHE A 173 -14.60 -3.01 -13.48
C PHE A 173 -14.46 -4.51 -13.80
N ALA A 174 -15.55 -5.28 -13.74
CA ALA A 174 -15.56 -6.71 -14.02
C ALA A 174 -15.40 -6.98 -15.52
N LYS A 175 -14.68 -8.05 -15.85
CA LYS A 175 -14.43 -8.49 -17.23
C LYS A 175 -15.19 -9.77 -17.57
N THR A 176 -15.47 -10.62 -16.59
CA THR A 176 -16.12 -11.93 -16.80
C THR A 176 -17.50 -11.99 -16.13
N GLU A 177 -18.36 -12.91 -16.57
CA GLU A 177 -19.68 -13.11 -15.95
C GLU A 177 -19.59 -13.56 -14.49
N GLU A 178 -18.58 -14.38 -14.14
CA GLU A 178 -18.31 -14.77 -12.75
C GLU A 178 -17.94 -13.58 -11.88
N GLU A 179 -17.11 -12.67 -12.40
CA GLU A 179 -16.72 -11.44 -11.71
C GLU A 179 -17.88 -10.47 -11.49
N MET A 180 -18.92 -10.53 -12.33
CA MET A 180 -20.13 -9.71 -12.20
C MET A 180 -21.04 -10.19 -11.06
N GLU A 181 -20.84 -11.41 -10.55
CA GLU A 181 -21.65 -11.96 -9.48
C GLU A 181 -21.52 -11.12 -8.20
N GLU A 182 -22.66 -10.76 -7.64
CA GLU A 182 -22.74 -9.94 -6.43
C GLU A 182 -22.00 -10.59 -5.24
N THR A 183 -22.11 -11.92 -5.09
CA THR A 183 -21.42 -12.67 -4.03
C THR A 183 -19.89 -12.51 -4.12
N TYR A 184 -19.36 -12.50 -5.34
CA TYR A 184 -17.94 -12.32 -5.60
C TYR A 184 -17.50 -10.89 -5.25
N LEU A 185 -18.21 -9.88 -5.75
CA LEU A 185 -17.95 -8.45 -5.48
C LEU A 185 -18.02 -8.13 -3.98
N ARG A 186 -19.03 -8.66 -3.28
CA ARG A 186 -19.18 -8.52 -1.81
C ARG A 186 -18.00 -9.06 -1.03
N THR A 187 -17.26 -10.04 -1.56
CA THR A 187 -16.07 -10.59 -0.92
C THR A 187 -14.94 -9.55 -0.85
N PHE A 188 -14.72 -8.77 -1.90
CA PHE A 188 -13.69 -7.73 -1.92
C PHE A 188 -14.07 -6.52 -1.06
N LEU A 189 -15.33 -6.08 -1.16
CA LEU A 189 -15.84 -5.01 -0.31
C LEU A 189 -15.80 -5.41 1.18
N GLY A 190 -16.19 -6.66 1.50
CA GLY A 190 -16.15 -7.19 2.86
C GLY A 190 -14.74 -7.28 3.45
N ARG A 191 -13.72 -7.58 2.63
CA ARG A 191 -12.31 -7.51 3.03
C ARG A 191 -11.90 -6.11 3.47
N MET A 192 -12.50 -5.08 2.88
CA MET A 192 -12.28 -3.68 3.24
C MET A 192 -13.29 -3.13 4.25
N LEU A 193 -13.89 -4.05 5.03
CA LEU A 193 -14.81 -3.76 6.13
C LEU A 193 -16.16 -3.15 5.74
N PHE A 194 -16.52 -3.13 4.45
CA PHE A 194 -17.87 -2.80 4.03
C PHE A 194 -18.79 -3.99 4.30
N THR A 195 -19.68 -3.87 5.28
CA THR A 195 -20.53 -4.99 5.72
C THR A 195 -22.02 -4.65 5.64
N GLY A 196 -22.85 -5.67 5.39
CA GLY A 196 -24.30 -5.53 5.37
C GLY A 196 -24.78 -4.41 4.44
N GLU A 197 -25.55 -3.48 4.99
CA GLU A 197 -26.15 -2.34 4.27
C GLU A 197 -25.12 -1.33 3.75
N GLU A 198 -23.88 -1.33 4.26
CA GLU A 198 -22.85 -0.40 3.78
C GLU A 198 -22.51 -0.59 2.31
N THR A 199 -22.61 -1.83 1.83
CA THR A 199 -22.42 -2.17 0.40
C THR A 199 -23.52 -1.59 -0.50
N LEU A 200 -24.66 -1.23 0.07
CA LEU A 200 -25.80 -0.64 -0.64
C LEU A 200 -25.78 0.90 -0.62
N LYS A 201 -24.84 1.50 0.12
CA LYS A 201 -24.63 2.95 0.10
C LYS A 201 -24.19 3.40 -1.29
N LYS A 202 -24.60 4.61 -1.67
CA LYS A 202 -24.13 5.26 -2.90
C LYS A 202 -22.64 5.54 -2.82
N ALA A 203 -21.93 5.37 -3.92
CA ALA A 203 -20.49 5.60 -3.98
C ALA A 203 -20.12 7.08 -3.71
N SER A 204 -20.99 8.01 -4.11
CA SER A 204 -20.81 9.46 -3.90
C SER A 204 -20.85 9.92 -2.43
N VAL A 205 -21.48 9.17 -1.53
CA VAL A 205 -21.65 9.58 -0.11
C VAL A 205 -20.53 9.07 0.81
N LEU A 206 -19.53 8.37 0.27
CA LEU A 206 -18.42 7.84 1.04
C LEU A 206 -17.53 8.94 1.62
N SER A 207 -17.05 8.75 2.84
CA SER A 207 -15.97 9.55 3.41
C SER A 207 -14.63 9.31 2.70
N GLY A 208 -13.64 10.20 2.86
CA GLY A 208 -12.33 10.07 2.21
C GLY A 208 -11.66 8.71 2.48
N GLY A 209 -11.64 8.25 3.73
CA GLY A 209 -11.07 6.94 4.07
C GLY A 209 -11.88 5.77 3.48
N GLU A 210 -13.20 5.86 3.43
CA GLU A 210 -14.03 4.86 2.74
C GLU A 210 -13.75 4.83 1.23
N LYS A 211 -13.57 5.98 0.59
CA LYS A 211 -13.19 6.06 -0.84
C LYS A 211 -11.86 5.33 -1.09
N VAL A 212 -10.84 5.58 -0.27
CA VAL A 212 -9.54 4.86 -0.38
C VAL A 212 -9.75 3.36 -0.19
N ARG A 213 -10.51 2.93 0.81
CA ARG A 213 -10.81 1.50 1.02
C ARG A 213 -11.56 0.87 -0.16
N CYS A 214 -12.49 1.61 -0.77
CA CYS A 214 -13.21 1.17 -1.96
C CYS A 214 -12.27 1.06 -3.17
N MET A 215 -11.37 2.02 -3.36
CA MET A 215 -10.32 1.95 -4.39
C MET A 215 -9.38 0.76 -4.19
N VAL A 216 -8.93 0.49 -2.96
CA VAL A 216 -8.12 -0.71 -2.67
C VAL A 216 -8.90 -2.00 -2.97
N SER A 217 -10.22 -2.03 -2.74
CA SER A 217 -11.08 -3.16 -3.13
C SER A 217 -11.06 -3.37 -4.64
N LYS A 218 -11.22 -2.29 -5.42
CA LYS A 218 -11.10 -2.29 -6.88
C LYS A 218 -9.73 -2.82 -7.33
N MET A 219 -8.64 -2.36 -6.72
CA MET A 219 -7.30 -2.82 -7.09
C MET A 219 -7.10 -4.31 -6.82
N MET A 220 -7.59 -4.82 -5.68
CA MET A 220 -7.54 -6.26 -5.40
C MET A 220 -8.33 -7.08 -6.41
N PHE A 221 -9.50 -6.57 -6.81
CA PHE A 221 -10.39 -7.19 -7.78
C PHE A 221 -9.81 -7.21 -9.20
N GLN A 222 -8.98 -6.23 -9.56
CA GLN A 222 -8.34 -6.18 -10.89
C GLN A 222 -7.17 -7.18 -11.06
N HIS A 223 -6.80 -7.91 -10.02
CA HIS A 223 -5.70 -8.88 -10.04
C HIS A 223 -4.39 -8.37 -10.71
N PRO A 224 -3.91 -7.16 -10.36
CA PRO A 224 -2.77 -6.55 -11.01
C PRO A 224 -1.48 -7.30 -10.71
N ASN A 225 -0.51 -7.21 -11.62
CA ASN A 225 0.88 -7.59 -11.40
C ASN A 225 1.82 -6.39 -11.19
N LEU A 226 1.28 -5.17 -11.36
CA LEU A 226 1.95 -3.93 -10.99
C LEU A 226 0.98 -2.98 -10.28
N LEU A 227 1.39 -2.48 -9.12
CA LEU A 227 0.65 -1.48 -8.33
C LEU A 227 1.29 -0.11 -8.48
N LEU A 228 0.50 0.91 -8.80
CA LEU A 228 0.89 2.32 -8.70
C LEU A 228 0.11 2.97 -7.55
N LEU A 229 0.81 3.54 -6.57
CA LEU A 229 0.20 4.07 -5.34
C LEU A 229 0.71 5.48 -5.06
N ASP A 230 -0.14 6.49 -5.20
CA ASP A 230 0.18 7.86 -4.85
C ASP A 230 -0.40 8.21 -3.47
N GLU A 231 0.47 8.39 -2.48
CA GLU A 231 0.12 8.66 -1.08
C GLU A 231 -0.98 7.71 -0.52
N PRO A 232 -0.80 6.38 -0.60
CA PRO A 232 -1.82 5.40 -0.24
C PRO A 232 -2.24 5.44 1.24
N THR A 233 -1.40 6.01 2.09
CA THR A 233 -1.59 6.13 3.54
C THR A 233 -2.52 7.27 3.91
N ASN A 234 -2.78 8.20 2.99
CA ASN A 234 -3.66 9.33 3.26
C ASN A 234 -5.09 8.87 3.55
N HIS A 235 -5.68 9.46 4.58
CA HIS A 235 -7.05 9.18 5.01
C HIS A 235 -7.33 7.73 5.49
N LEU A 236 -6.31 6.88 5.61
CA LEU A 236 -6.42 5.55 6.21
C LEU A 236 -6.19 5.60 7.72
N ASP A 237 -6.88 4.71 8.45
CA ASP A 237 -6.59 4.46 9.85
C ASP A 237 -5.33 3.58 10.00
N LEU A 238 -4.73 3.59 11.20
CA LEU A 238 -3.47 2.89 11.47
C LEU A 238 -3.60 1.38 11.17
N GLU A 239 -4.75 0.80 11.48
CA GLU A 239 -5.08 -0.60 11.21
C GLU A 239 -5.07 -0.91 9.70
N SER A 240 -5.66 -0.04 8.86
CA SER A 240 -5.62 -0.18 7.40
C SER A 240 -4.21 0.03 6.86
N ILE A 241 -3.45 1.02 7.37
CA ILE A 241 -2.05 1.25 6.97
C ILE A 241 -1.21 0.00 7.27
N THR A 242 -1.37 -0.59 8.45
CA THR A 242 -0.64 -1.80 8.85
C THR A 242 -0.98 -2.98 7.95
N ALA A 243 -2.27 -3.21 7.70
CA ALA A 243 -2.73 -4.28 6.82
C ALA A 243 -2.23 -4.08 5.37
N PHE A 244 -2.20 -2.83 4.90
CA PHE A 244 -1.76 -2.51 3.56
C PHE A 244 -0.25 -2.70 3.40
N ASN A 245 0.52 -2.23 4.38
CA ASN A 245 1.96 -2.41 4.43
C ASN A 245 2.34 -3.90 4.39
N ASN A 246 1.76 -4.72 5.28
CA ASN A 246 2.01 -6.16 5.30
C ASN A 246 1.65 -6.83 3.96
N SER A 247 0.51 -6.46 3.37
CA SER A 247 0.11 -6.97 2.05
C SER A 247 1.14 -6.62 0.95
N LEU A 248 1.69 -5.41 0.97
CA LEU A 248 2.70 -4.99 0.00
C LEU A 248 4.06 -5.65 0.25
N ILE A 249 4.43 -5.96 1.49
CA ILE A 249 5.63 -6.76 1.80
C ILE A 249 5.50 -8.16 1.19
N ASP A 250 4.35 -8.81 1.35
CA ASP A 250 4.11 -10.17 0.88
C ASP A 250 3.81 -10.24 -0.63
N TYR A 251 3.45 -9.12 -1.25
CA TYR A 251 3.17 -9.07 -2.67
C TYR A 251 4.43 -9.31 -3.50
N SER A 252 4.34 -10.28 -4.42
CA SER A 252 5.43 -10.70 -5.32
C SER A 252 5.48 -9.92 -6.63
N GLY A 253 4.47 -9.08 -6.90
CA GLY A 253 4.48 -8.20 -8.07
C GLY A 253 5.34 -6.95 -7.85
N THR A 254 5.29 -6.06 -8.84
CA THR A 254 6.02 -4.79 -8.80
C THR A 254 5.16 -3.71 -8.14
N VAL A 255 5.78 -2.86 -7.33
CA VAL A 255 5.10 -1.74 -6.66
C VAL A 255 5.85 -0.45 -6.97
N LEU A 256 5.15 0.53 -7.54
CA LEU A 256 5.62 1.90 -7.70
C LEU A 256 4.78 2.75 -6.76
N PHE A 257 5.40 3.42 -5.80
CA PHE A 257 4.63 4.17 -4.81
C PHE A 257 5.31 5.44 -4.33
N ALA A 258 4.51 6.35 -3.79
CA ALA A 258 4.96 7.54 -3.09
C ALA A 258 4.23 7.60 -1.75
N SER A 259 4.92 7.98 -0.68
CA SER A 259 4.30 8.14 0.63
C SER A 259 5.11 9.09 1.49
N HIS A 260 4.43 9.87 2.31
CA HIS A 260 5.05 10.62 3.40
C HIS A 260 5.28 9.78 4.69
N ASP A 261 4.76 8.55 4.75
CA ASP A 261 4.93 7.65 5.90
C ASP A 261 6.30 6.95 5.84
N HIS A 262 7.17 7.33 6.77
CA HIS A 262 8.51 6.79 6.89
C HIS A 262 8.54 5.27 7.13
N GLU A 263 7.64 4.72 7.96
CA GLU A 263 7.62 3.28 8.23
C GLU A 263 7.20 2.52 6.98
N PHE A 264 6.19 3.03 6.27
CA PHE A 264 5.72 2.46 5.01
C PHE A 264 6.83 2.44 3.95
N MET A 265 7.52 3.57 3.76
CA MET A 265 8.66 3.65 2.84
C MET A 265 9.78 2.67 3.23
N GLN A 266 10.17 2.66 4.49
CA GLN A 266 11.30 1.85 4.96
C GLN A 266 11.05 0.34 4.89
N THR A 267 9.81 -0.09 5.05
CA THR A 267 9.45 -1.51 5.11
C THR A 267 9.11 -2.11 3.75
N VAL A 268 8.55 -1.30 2.84
CA VAL A 268 8.11 -1.77 1.51
C VAL A 268 9.18 -1.53 0.44
N ALA A 269 9.90 -0.41 0.48
CA ALA A 269 10.81 -0.03 -0.60
C ALA A 269 12.10 -0.87 -0.60
N ASN A 270 12.53 -1.26 -1.81
CA ASN A 270 13.86 -1.82 -2.06
C ASN A 270 14.72 -0.95 -3.00
N ARG A 271 14.12 0.09 -3.58
CA ARG A 271 14.75 1.07 -4.47
C ARG A 271 14.10 2.43 -4.26
N ILE A 272 14.91 3.47 -4.24
CA ILE A 272 14.46 4.86 -4.11
C ILE A 272 14.78 5.59 -5.41
N ILE A 273 13.76 6.21 -6.00
CA ILE A 273 13.91 7.12 -7.14
C ILE A 273 13.48 8.52 -6.68
N GLU A 274 14.41 9.47 -6.65
CA GLU A 274 14.09 10.87 -6.39
C GLU A 274 13.98 11.64 -7.71
N LEU A 275 12.81 12.25 -7.93
CA LEU A 275 12.52 13.12 -9.07
C LEU A 275 12.93 14.55 -8.74
N THR A 276 13.77 15.15 -9.58
CA THR A 276 14.32 16.49 -9.34
C THR A 276 14.17 17.37 -10.60
N PRO A 277 14.16 18.71 -10.46
CA PRO A 277 14.08 19.62 -11.61
C PRO A 277 15.23 19.49 -12.61
N ASN A 278 16.41 19.01 -12.17
CA ASN A 278 17.62 18.90 -13.00
C ASN A 278 18.04 17.45 -13.28
N GLY A 279 17.18 16.46 -13.04
CA GLY A 279 17.50 15.05 -13.28
C GLY A 279 16.73 14.09 -12.37
N MET A 280 17.29 12.92 -12.15
CA MET A 280 16.81 11.97 -11.17
C MET A 280 17.95 11.33 -10.39
N ILE A 281 17.65 10.84 -9.20
CA ILE A 281 18.55 10.02 -8.40
C ILE A 281 17.93 8.65 -8.26
N ASP A 282 18.65 7.61 -8.64
CA ASP A 282 18.18 6.23 -8.59
C ASP A 282 19.14 5.36 -7.77
N LYS A 283 18.63 4.78 -6.68
CA LYS A 283 19.42 4.03 -5.70
C LYS A 283 18.69 2.78 -5.22
N MET A 284 19.33 1.63 -5.39
CA MET A 284 18.91 0.34 -4.81
C MET A 284 19.37 0.24 -3.35
N MET A 285 18.60 0.81 -2.43
CA MET A 285 18.87 0.78 -0.99
C MET A 285 17.59 1.06 -0.19
N SER A 286 17.68 0.90 1.13
CA SER A 286 16.57 1.26 2.02
C SER A 286 16.39 2.77 2.15
N TYR A 287 15.22 3.20 2.60
CA TYR A 287 14.90 4.63 2.76
C TYR A 287 15.79 5.31 3.82
N ASP A 288 16.07 4.63 4.93
CA ASP A 288 16.97 5.13 5.99
C ASP A 288 18.40 5.34 5.49
N GLU A 289 18.92 4.41 4.70
CA GLU A 289 20.26 4.53 4.11
C GLU A 289 20.33 5.69 3.13
N TYR A 290 19.28 5.86 2.34
CA TYR A 290 19.15 6.95 1.39
C TYR A 290 19.17 8.33 2.07
N LEU A 291 18.44 8.50 3.17
CA LEU A 291 18.37 9.76 3.92
C LEU A 291 19.68 10.11 4.66
N ASN A 292 20.41 9.10 5.13
CA ASN A 292 21.56 9.30 6.02
C ASN A 292 22.90 9.43 5.29
N ARG A 293 22.98 9.04 4.02
CA ARG A 293 24.22 9.09 3.23
C ARG A 293 24.56 10.51 2.79
N GLU A 294 25.71 11.01 3.24
CA GLU A 294 26.20 12.36 2.93
C GLU A 294 26.45 12.57 1.43
N ASP A 295 26.96 11.55 0.72
CA ASP A 295 27.18 11.62 -0.73
C ASP A 295 25.88 11.79 -1.52
N ILE A 296 24.77 11.23 -1.03
CA ILE A 296 23.45 11.42 -1.64
C ILE A 296 22.93 12.82 -1.33
N LYS A 297 23.15 13.34 -0.12
CA LYS A 297 22.73 14.71 0.24
C LYS A 297 23.40 15.75 -0.64
N GLU A 298 24.71 15.62 -0.89
CA GLU A 298 25.45 16.52 -1.77
C GLU A 298 24.90 16.49 -3.21
N VAL A 299 24.67 15.29 -3.76
CA VAL A 299 24.07 15.13 -5.10
C VAL A 299 22.67 15.72 -5.14
N ARG A 300 21.86 15.49 -4.11
CA ARG A 300 20.50 16.04 -4.01
C ARG A 300 20.52 17.56 -4.01
N ASP A 301 21.40 18.18 -3.22
CA ASP A 301 21.48 19.64 -3.18
C ASP A 301 21.93 20.23 -4.51
N GLN A 302 22.80 19.56 -5.27
CA GLN A 302 23.16 19.96 -6.63
C GLN A 302 21.99 19.82 -7.62
N MET A 303 21.18 18.76 -7.47
CA MET A 303 20.04 18.49 -8.37
C MET A 303 18.85 19.43 -8.15
N TYR A 304 18.71 20.02 -6.97
CA TYR A 304 17.68 21.02 -6.66
C TYR A 304 18.17 22.47 -6.68
N ALA A 305 19.47 22.71 -6.91
CA ALA A 305 20.04 24.05 -7.09
C ALA A 305 19.62 24.66 -8.43
#